data_AF-A0A8S9W9R0-F1
#
_entry.id   AF-A0A8S9W9R0-F1
#
_cell.length_a   1.000
_cell.length_b   1.000
_cell.length_c   1.000
_cell.angle_alpha   90.00
_cell.angle_beta   90.00
_cell.angle_gamma   90.00
#
_symmetry.space_group_name_H-M   'P 1'
#
loop_
_entity.id
_entity.type
_entity.pdbx_description
1 polymer ?
#
loop_
_entity_poly.entity_id
_entity_poly.type
_entity_poly.pdbx_seq_one_letter_code
_entity_poly.pdbx_strand_id
1 'polypeptide(L)'
;MLFATIETSLKKGWTSGPLVVSGHALVEVLLFIFIVAGFSTLATQGAILWISVIGGAVLVVFGILTIREGKHATLSGGSSVFKSPFAAGVITSVSHPYFWLWWLTAGAGLVLVGLETSLFAASIFLVGHFMADLGWYTFVSTAISKGRSLMSEGTYQRVLMGCGGFLVVFGVWFIGSQINLF
;
A
#
# COMPACT_ATOMS: atom_id res chain seq x y z
N MET A 1 1.20 8.17 4.75
CA MET A 1 0.97 8.47 3.33
C MET A 1 -0.34 9.23 3.09
N LEU A 2 -1.52 8.61 3.24
CA LEU A 2 -2.82 9.23 2.91
C LEU A 2 -3.10 10.59 3.57
N PHE A 3 -2.91 10.69 4.88
CA PHE A 3 -3.07 11.97 5.60
C PHE A 3 -2.15 13.07 5.04
N ALA A 4 -0.87 12.73 4.81
CA ALA A 4 0.10 13.67 4.24
C ALA A 4 -0.27 14.08 2.81
N THR A 5 -0.82 13.18 1.99
CA THR A 5 -1.33 13.49 0.65
C THR A 5 -2.49 14.47 0.70
N ILE A 6 -3.47 14.25 1.58
CA ILE A 6 -4.62 15.15 1.77
C ILE A 6 -4.11 16.54 2.21
N GLU A 7 -3.31 16.57 3.26
CA GLU A 7 -2.79 17.80 3.88
C GLU A 7 -1.95 18.64 2.90
N THR A 8 -1.05 18.01 2.14
CA THR A 8 -0.21 18.70 1.16
C THR A 8 -0.99 19.12 -0.09
N SER A 9 -1.98 18.31 -0.52
CA SER A 9 -2.83 18.63 -1.68
C SER A 9 -3.72 19.86 -1.46
N LEU A 10 -4.13 20.12 -0.21
CA LEU A 10 -4.88 21.33 0.15
C LEU A 10 -4.06 22.62 -0.05
N LYS A 11 -2.72 22.55 0.07
CA LYS A 11 -1.84 23.73 -0.06
C LYS A 11 -1.15 23.84 -1.41
N LYS A 12 -0.69 22.71 -1.97
CA LYS A 12 0.14 22.67 -3.19
C LYS A 12 -0.61 22.11 -4.40
N GLY A 13 -1.88 21.75 -4.23
CA GLY A 13 -2.71 21.20 -5.29
C GLY A 13 -2.42 19.73 -5.58
N TRP A 14 -3.01 19.25 -6.67
CA TRP A 14 -3.04 17.84 -7.05
C TRP A 14 -1.66 17.19 -7.25
N THR A 15 -0.64 17.95 -7.63
CA THR A 15 0.73 17.46 -7.86
C THR A 15 1.36 16.86 -6.61
N SER A 16 0.80 17.13 -5.43
CA SER A 16 1.23 16.54 -4.17
C SER A 16 1.11 15.02 -4.14
N GLY A 17 0.09 14.44 -4.78
CA GLY A 17 -0.11 12.98 -4.85
C GLY A 17 1.08 12.27 -5.49
N PRO A 18 1.40 12.55 -6.77
CA PRO A 18 2.57 11.98 -7.43
C PRO A 18 3.89 12.21 -6.69
N LEU A 19 4.07 13.38 -6.08
CA LEU A 19 5.30 13.69 -5.34
C LEU A 19 5.43 12.90 -4.04
N VAL A 20 4.34 12.70 -3.29
CA VAL A 20 4.31 11.84 -2.09
C VAL A 20 4.63 10.39 -2.47
N VAL A 21 4.00 9.89 -3.54
CA VAL A 21 4.25 8.52 -4.05
C VAL A 21 5.69 8.34 -4.49
N SER A 22 6.29 9.35 -5.14
CA SER A 22 7.70 9.27 -5.54
C SER A 22 8.65 9.13 -4.34
N GLY A 23 8.35 9.79 -3.23
CA GLY A 23 9.10 9.64 -1.97
C GLY A 23 8.91 8.28 -1.33
N HIS A 24 7.69 7.74 -1.38
CA HIS A 24 7.39 6.39 -0.92
C HIS A 24 8.12 5.32 -1.74
N ALA A 25 8.00 5.40 -3.07
CA ALA A 25 8.59 4.45 -4.00
C ALA A 25 10.11 4.34 -3.82
N LEU A 26 10.81 5.42 -3.44
CA LEU A 26 12.22 5.35 -3.08
C LEU A 26 12.49 4.36 -1.93
N VAL A 27 11.69 4.43 -0.87
CA VAL A 27 11.80 3.52 0.29
C VAL A 27 11.48 2.09 -0.13
N GLU A 28 10.46 1.92 -0.97
CA GLU A 28 10.03 0.61 -1.44
C GLU A 28 11.05 -0.06 -2.38
N VAL A 29 11.68 0.69 -3.28
CA VAL A 29 12.77 0.16 -4.12
C VAL A 29 13.92 -0.35 -3.25
N LEU A 30 14.30 0.39 -2.20
CA LEU A 30 15.35 -0.05 -1.28
C LEU A 30 14.97 -1.36 -0.56
N LEU A 31 13.71 -1.48 -0.11
CA LEU A 31 13.21 -2.70 0.51
C LEU A 31 13.12 -3.87 -0.47
N PHE A 32 12.66 -3.62 -1.69
CA PHE A 32 12.62 -4.63 -2.73
C PHE A 32 14.01 -5.18 -3.02
N ILE A 33 15.02 -4.29 -3.21
CA ILE A 33 16.42 -4.71 -3.39
C ILE A 33 16.90 -5.52 -2.19
N PHE A 34 16.56 -5.12 -0.97
CA PHE A 34 16.93 -5.85 0.23
C PHE A 34 16.31 -7.25 0.30
N ILE A 35 15.02 -7.39 -0.05
CA ILE A 35 14.32 -8.68 -0.09
C ILE A 35 14.92 -9.58 -1.17
N VAL A 36 15.17 -9.05 -2.37
CA VAL A 36 15.79 -9.79 -3.47
C VAL A 36 17.21 -10.25 -3.09
N ALA A 37 18.00 -9.38 -2.45
CA ALA A 37 19.34 -9.73 -1.98
C ALA A 37 19.32 -10.80 -0.87
N GLY A 38 18.33 -10.74 0.02
CA GLY A 38 18.09 -11.73 1.08
C GLY A 38 17.36 -12.99 0.61
N PHE A 39 16.98 -13.08 -0.67
CA PHE A 39 16.21 -14.22 -1.19
C PHE A 39 16.95 -15.54 -0.99
N SER A 40 18.24 -15.61 -1.34
CA SER A 40 19.01 -16.86 -1.26
C SER A 40 19.11 -17.45 0.15
N THR A 41 19.01 -16.62 1.19
CA THR A 41 19.01 -17.06 2.59
C THR A 41 17.60 -17.40 3.10
N LEU A 42 16.56 -16.77 2.55
CA LEU A 42 15.16 -16.97 2.93
C LEU A 42 14.40 -17.96 2.03
N ALA A 43 14.98 -18.39 0.90
CA ALA A 43 14.34 -19.21 -0.13
C ALA A 43 14.13 -20.69 0.24
N THR A 44 13.99 -21.00 1.54
CA THR A 44 13.49 -22.32 1.93
C THR A 44 11.98 -22.37 1.71
N GLN A 45 11.48 -23.48 1.15
CA GLN A 45 10.03 -23.65 0.90
C GLN A 45 9.20 -23.42 2.17
N GLY A 46 9.71 -23.84 3.33
CA GLY A 46 9.05 -23.60 4.62
C GLY A 46 8.96 -22.12 4.99
N ALA A 47 10.04 -21.35 4.84
CA ALA A 47 10.03 -19.93 5.16
C ALA A 47 9.12 -19.13 4.22
N ILE A 48 9.15 -19.42 2.91
CA ILE A 48 8.27 -18.79 1.92
C ILE A 48 6.80 -19.06 2.28
N LEU A 49 6.44 -20.32 2.58
CA LEU A 49 5.09 -20.69 2.99
C LEU A 49 4.62 -19.90 4.22
N TRP A 50 5.43 -19.86 5.29
CA TRP A 50 5.05 -19.15 6.51
C TRP A 50 4.93 -17.64 6.31
N ILE A 51 5.86 -17.01 5.58
CA ILE A 51 5.82 -15.57 5.28
C ILE A 51 4.58 -15.25 4.45
N SER A 52 4.26 -16.05 3.44
CA SER A 52 3.10 -15.86 2.58
C SER A 52 1.77 -16.06 3.34
N VAL A 53 1.67 -17.08 4.20
CA VAL A 53 0.47 -17.31 5.04
C VAL A 53 0.26 -16.16 6.02
N ILE A 54 1.31 -15.73 6.72
CA ILE A 54 1.23 -14.59 7.64
C ILE A 54 0.87 -13.31 6.85
N GLY A 55 1.47 -13.11 5.68
CA GLY A 55 1.15 -12.01 4.79
C GLY A 55 -0.30 -11.98 4.36
N GLY A 56 -0.86 -13.12 3.96
CA GLY A 56 -2.27 -13.25 3.65
C GLY A 56 -3.18 -12.93 4.84
N ALA A 57 -2.82 -13.38 6.04
CA ALA A 57 -3.57 -13.04 7.26
C ALA A 57 -3.53 -11.53 7.55
N VAL A 58 -2.37 -10.90 7.37
CA VAL A 58 -2.21 -9.44 7.48
C VAL A 58 -3.08 -8.71 6.45
N LEU A 59 -3.16 -9.19 5.20
CA LEU A 59 -4.06 -8.62 4.18
C LEU A 59 -5.53 -8.69 4.60
N VAL A 60 -5.97 -9.82 5.17
CA VAL A 60 -7.34 -9.96 5.71
C VAL A 60 -7.59 -8.96 6.84
N VAL A 61 -6.65 -8.86 7.79
CA VAL A 61 -6.73 -7.89 8.90
C VAL A 61 -6.81 -6.46 8.36
N PHE A 62 -5.95 -6.09 7.41
CA PHE A 62 -5.96 -4.76 6.80
C PHE A 62 -7.26 -4.49 6.06
N GLY A 63 -7.80 -5.48 5.35
CA GLY A 63 -9.09 -5.37 4.69
C GLY A 63 -10.24 -5.12 5.66
N ILE A 64 -10.29 -5.85 6.78
CA ILE A 64 -11.27 -5.66 7.85
C ILE A 64 -11.13 -4.28 8.49
N LEU A 65 -9.90 -3.86 8.83
CA LEU A 65 -9.64 -2.54 9.40
C LEU A 65 -10.07 -1.43 8.43
N THR A 66 -9.73 -1.55 7.15
CA THR A 66 -10.12 -0.59 6.11
C THR A 66 -11.65 -0.48 5.99
N ILE A 67 -12.39 -1.60 6.07
CA ILE A 67 -13.86 -1.58 6.10
C ILE A 67 -14.38 -0.89 7.37
N ARG A 68 -13.81 -1.19 8.54
CA ARG A 68 -14.26 -0.63 9.84
C ARG A 68 -14.02 0.88 9.91
N GLU A 69 -12.83 1.32 9.55
CA GLU A 69 -12.46 2.73 9.53
C GLU A 69 -13.16 3.48 8.40
N GLY A 70 -13.32 2.83 7.24
CA GLY A 70 -14.03 3.36 6.09
C GLY A 70 -15.47 3.77 6.38
N LYS A 71 -16.16 3.15 7.35
CA LYS A 71 -17.53 3.52 7.75
C LYS A 71 -17.63 4.90 8.42
N HIS A 72 -16.54 5.38 9.01
CA HIS A 72 -16.48 6.65 9.74
C HIS A 72 -15.46 7.61 9.15
N ALA A 73 -14.96 7.32 7.95
CA ALA A 73 -13.94 8.12 7.32
C ALA A 73 -14.48 9.52 6.99
N THR A 74 -13.79 10.54 7.48
CA THR A 74 -14.10 11.96 7.26
C THR A 74 -13.00 12.62 6.44
N LEU A 75 -13.37 13.64 5.66
CA LEU A 75 -12.42 14.47 4.92
C LEU A 75 -12.09 15.71 5.75
N SER A 76 -11.22 15.56 6.76
CA SER A 76 -10.74 16.67 7.59
C SER A 76 -9.41 17.22 7.07
N GLY A 77 -9.39 18.50 6.69
CA GLY A 77 -8.18 19.23 6.31
C GLY A 77 -7.55 19.92 7.51
N GLY A 78 -6.34 19.49 7.91
CA GLY A 78 -5.55 20.10 8.97
C GLY A 78 -4.45 21.03 8.45
N SER A 79 -3.81 21.76 9.37
CA SER A 79 -2.67 22.63 9.08
C SER A 79 -1.40 21.82 8.76
N SER A 80 -0.85 22.05 7.55
CA SER A 80 0.32 21.33 7.04
C SER A 80 1.55 21.32 7.95
N VAL A 81 1.92 20.13 8.45
CA VAL A 81 3.19 19.85 9.13
C VAL A 81 4.34 19.67 8.12
N PHE A 82 4.06 19.11 6.94
CA PHE A 82 5.10 18.78 5.94
C PHE A 82 5.35 19.87 4.90
N LYS A 83 6.58 20.42 4.86
CA LYS A 83 6.99 21.43 3.86
C LYS A 83 7.26 20.85 2.46
N SER A 84 7.62 19.58 2.34
CA SER A 84 7.92 18.90 1.07
C SER A 84 7.05 17.63 0.91
N PRO A 85 6.20 17.52 -0.14
CA PRO A 85 5.39 16.33 -0.39
C PRO A 85 6.23 15.07 -0.56
N PHE A 86 7.38 15.16 -1.25
CA PHE A 86 8.32 14.04 -1.38
C PHE A 86 8.84 13.57 -0.02
N ALA A 87 9.30 14.50 0.82
CA ALA A 87 9.77 14.16 2.17
C ALA A 87 8.64 13.59 3.04
N ALA A 88 7.41 14.07 2.86
CA ALA A 88 6.24 13.51 3.54
C ALA A 88 6.00 12.05 3.15
N GLY A 89 6.19 11.69 1.87
CA GLY A 89 6.18 10.30 1.40
C GLY A 89 7.21 9.45 2.13
N VAL A 90 8.49 9.85 2.09
CA VAL A 90 9.58 9.12 2.77
C VAL A 90 9.30 8.97 4.28
N ILE A 91 9.07 10.08 4.98
CA ILE A 91 8.92 10.11 6.44
C ILE A 91 7.71 9.28 6.87
N THR A 92 6.55 9.50 6.25
CA THR A 92 5.34 8.78 6.65
C THR A 92 5.35 7.31 6.27
N SER A 93 6.25 6.86 5.40
CA SER A 93 6.46 5.44 5.12
C SER A 93 7.32 4.81 6.20
N VAL A 94 8.50 5.37 6.44
CA VAL A 94 9.48 4.84 7.40
C VAL A 94 8.94 4.89 8.84
N SER A 95 8.20 5.93 9.20
CA SER A 95 7.69 6.10 10.57
C SER A 95 6.42 5.30 10.86
N HIS A 96 5.79 4.66 9.86
CA HIS A 96 4.49 4.02 10.05
C HIS A 96 4.62 2.51 10.25
N PRO A 97 4.16 1.94 11.39
CA PRO A 97 4.32 0.51 11.67
C PRO A 97 3.58 -0.39 10.67
N TYR A 98 2.46 0.08 10.11
CA TYR A 98 1.72 -0.67 9.08
C TYR A 98 2.52 -0.86 7.79
N PHE A 99 3.40 0.08 7.44
CA PHE A 99 4.27 -0.03 6.27
C PHE A 99 5.24 -1.20 6.42
N TRP A 100 5.92 -1.28 7.57
CA TRP A 100 6.83 -2.38 7.89
C TRP A 100 6.10 -3.70 8.03
N LEU A 101 4.96 -3.71 8.71
CA LEU A 101 4.14 -4.92 8.84
C LEU A 101 3.74 -5.46 7.46
N TRP A 102 3.38 -4.59 6.52
CA TRP A 102 3.06 -4.98 5.15
C TRP A 102 4.28 -5.56 4.41
N TRP A 103 5.38 -4.80 4.33
CA TRP A 103 6.57 -5.19 3.56
C TRP A 103 7.28 -6.43 4.12
N LEU A 104 7.28 -6.62 5.45
CA LEU A 104 7.89 -7.79 6.09
C LEU A 104 7.01 -9.04 6.06
N THR A 105 5.74 -8.92 5.64
CA THR A 105 4.81 -10.06 5.56
C THR A 105 4.26 -10.21 4.14
N ALA A 106 3.15 -9.54 3.82
CA ALA A 106 2.47 -9.64 2.53
C ALA A 106 3.36 -9.23 1.35
N GLY A 107 4.06 -8.10 1.48
CA GLY A 107 4.99 -7.60 0.45
C GLY A 107 6.12 -8.58 0.21
N ALA A 108 6.79 -9.03 1.27
CA ALA A 108 7.82 -10.07 1.18
C ALA A 108 7.27 -11.35 0.56
N GLY A 109 6.15 -11.88 1.03
CA GLY A 109 5.54 -13.12 0.50
C GLY A 109 5.26 -13.02 -1.01
N LEU A 110 4.67 -11.93 -1.47
CA LEU A 110 4.39 -11.70 -2.90
C LEU A 110 5.68 -11.58 -3.73
N VAL A 111 6.72 -10.91 -3.21
CA VAL A 111 8.03 -10.84 -3.87
C VAL A 111 8.69 -12.21 -3.92
N LEU A 112 8.70 -12.96 -2.81
CA LEU A 112 9.32 -14.29 -2.72
C LEU A 112 8.65 -15.28 -3.68
N VAL A 113 7.32 -15.32 -3.73
CA VAL A 113 6.56 -16.13 -4.70
C VAL A 113 6.87 -15.71 -6.13
N GLY A 114 6.99 -14.40 -6.40
CA GLY A 114 7.43 -13.90 -7.70
C GLY A 114 8.84 -14.38 -8.06
N LEU A 115 9.76 -14.38 -7.10
CA LEU A 115 11.15 -14.82 -7.28
C LEU A 115 11.29 -16.33 -7.49
N GLU A 116 10.37 -17.15 -6.97
CA GLU A 116 10.30 -18.58 -7.33
C GLU A 116 10.08 -18.78 -8.83
N THR A 117 9.38 -17.84 -9.48
CA THR A 117 9.18 -17.85 -10.94
C THR A 117 10.36 -17.18 -11.65
N SER A 118 10.62 -15.89 -11.36
CA SER A 118 11.74 -15.11 -11.90
C SER A 118 11.83 -13.71 -11.28
N LEU A 119 13.01 -13.07 -11.39
CA LEU A 119 13.17 -11.65 -11.04
C LEU A 119 12.21 -10.74 -11.84
N PHE A 120 11.89 -11.12 -13.07
CA PHE A 120 10.95 -10.40 -13.92
C PHE A 120 9.52 -10.44 -13.33
N ALA A 121 9.05 -11.60 -12.88
CA ALA A 121 7.75 -11.74 -12.23
C ALA A 121 7.65 -10.92 -10.93
N ALA A 122 8.70 -10.95 -10.09
CA ALA A 122 8.77 -10.11 -8.89
C ALA A 122 8.76 -8.60 -9.22
N SER A 123 9.41 -8.20 -10.32
CA SER A 123 9.44 -6.81 -10.77
C SER A 123 8.08 -6.34 -11.32
N ILE A 124 7.31 -7.22 -11.97
CA ILE A 124 5.92 -6.91 -12.38
C ILE A 124 5.05 -6.58 -11.16
N PHE A 125 5.18 -7.33 -10.07
CA PHE A 125 4.49 -7.02 -8.82
C PHE A 125 4.85 -5.61 -8.32
N LEU A 126 6.15 -5.27 -8.26
CA LEU A 126 6.61 -3.96 -7.81
C LEU A 126 6.05 -2.81 -8.68
N VAL A 127 6.09 -2.96 -10.00
CA VAL A 127 5.55 -1.96 -10.94
C VAL A 127 4.03 -1.82 -10.77
N GLY A 128 3.32 -2.95 -10.65
CA GLY A 128 1.88 -2.94 -10.40
C GLY A 128 1.52 -2.26 -9.09
N HIS A 129 2.30 -2.49 -8.03
CA HIS A 129 2.15 -1.83 -6.74
C HIS A 129 2.34 -0.31 -6.85
N PHE A 130 3.42 0.14 -7.50
CA PHE A 130 3.67 1.57 -7.72
C PHE A 130 2.58 2.24 -8.55
N MET A 131 2.06 1.54 -9.56
CA MET A 131 0.96 2.05 -10.39
C MET A 131 -0.34 2.20 -9.58
N ALA A 132 -0.63 1.26 -8.68
CA ALA A 132 -1.79 1.33 -7.79
C ALA A 132 -1.67 2.53 -6.84
N ASP A 133 -0.49 2.71 -6.24
CA ASP A 133 -0.19 3.85 -5.36
C ASP A 133 -0.27 5.19 -6.10
N LEU A 134 0.39 5.28 -7.25
CA LEU A 134 0.37 6.49 -8.07
C LEU A 134 -1.06 6.84 -8.50
N GLY A 135 -1.82 5.85 -8.97
CA GLY A 135 -3.22 6.02 -9.35
C GLY A 135 -4.07 6.50 -8.18
N TRP A 136 -4.00 5.81 -7.04
CA TRP A 136 -4.81 6.12 -5.86
C TRP A 136 -4.49 7.48 -5.25
N TYR A 137 -3.22 7.77 -4.97
CA TYR A 137 -2.86 9.03 -4.32
C TYR A 137 -2.98 10.23 -5.24
N THR A 138 -2.83 10.06 -6.56
CA THR A 138 -3.15 11.12 -7.53
C THR A 138 -4.65 11.35 -7.61
N PHE A 139 -5.46 10.29 -7.58
CA PHE A 139 -6.91 10.41 -7.51
C PHE A 139 -7.35 11.16 -6.24
N VAL A 140 -6.83 10.79 -5.07
CA VAL A 140 -7.15 11.48 -3.82
C VAL A 140 -6.67 12.94 -3.85
N SER A 141 -5.43 13.22 -4.26
CA SER A 141 -4.91 14.59 -4.28
C SER A 141 -5.66 15.48 -5.29
N THR A 142 -6.07 14.95 -6.44
CA THR A 142 -6.90 15.68 -7.42
C THR A 142 -8.31 15.92 -6.88
N ALA A 143 -8.94 14.93 -6.26
CA ALA A 143 -10.25 15.06 -5.64
C ALA A 143 -10.27 16.12 -4.53
N ILE A 144 -9.23 16.17 -3.70
CA ILE A 144 -9.13 17.15 -2.61
C ILE A 144 -8.81 18.55 -3.14
N SER A 145 -7.86 18.68 -4.07
CA SER A 145 -7.43 20.00 -4.58
C SER A 145 -8.46 20.69 -5.49
N LYS A 146 -9.31 19.94 -6.20
CA LYS A 146 -10.43 20.50 -6.98
C LYS A 146 -11.71 20.72 -6.15
N GLY A 147 -11.61 20.54 -4.82
CA GLY A 147 -12.69 20.70 -3.84
C GLY A 147 -13.58 19.46 -3.73
N ARG A 148 -14.47 19.43 -2.72
CA ARG A 148 -15.47 18.35 -2.48
C ARG A 148 -16.40 18.04 -3.68
N SER A 149 -16.29 18.76 -4.80
CA SER A 149 -17.12 18.57 -5.99
C SER A 149 -16.89 17.21 -6.67
N LEU A 150 -15.68 16.63 -6.57
CA LEU A 150 -15.37 15.32 -7.16
C LEU A 150 -15.69 14.14 -6.24
N MET A 151 -15.65 14.32 -4.91
CA MET A 151 -15.82 13.19 -3.99
C MET A 151 -16.52 13.60 -2.70
N SER A 152 -17.75 13.12 -2.53
CA SER A 152 -18.49 13.20 -1.27
C SER A 152 -17.90 12.24 -0.22
N GLU A 153 -18.13 12.51 1.07
CA GLU A 153 -17.73 11.61 2.16
C GLU A 153 -18.34 10.21 1.94
N GLY A 154 -19.62 10.11 1.56
CA GLY A 154 -20.25 8.81 1.28
C GLY A 154 -19.60 8.04 0.12
N THR A 155 -19.15 8.73 -0.93
CA THR A 155 -18.40 8.09 -2.02
C THR A 155 -17.05 7.57 -1.53
N TYR A 156 -16.32 8.38 -0.76
CA TYR A 156 -15.03 8.01 -0.19
C TYR A 156 -15.15 6.77 0.72
N GLN A 157 -16.16 6.73 1.59
CA GLN A 157 -16.45 5.58 2.46
C GLN A 157 -16.72 4.30 1.65
N ARG A 158 -17.53 4.37 0.59
CA ARG A 158 -17.82 3.21 -0.28
C ARG A 158 -16.58 2.69 -0.99
N VAL A 159 -15.72 3.58 -1.47
CA VAL A 159 -14.46 3.19 -2.13
C VAL A 159 -13.56 2.47 -1.13
N LEU A 160 -13.38 3.01 0.09
CA LEU A 160 -12.60 2.36 1.13
C LEU A 160 -13.16 0.97 1.51
N MET A 161 -14.49 0.85 1.65
CA MET A 161 -15.13 -0.45 1.90
C MET A 161 -14.87 -1.44 0.76
N GLY A 162 -14.92 -0.99 -0.50
CA GLY A 162 -14.60 -1.81 -1.67
C GLY A 162 -13.15 -2.29 -1.67
N CYS A 163 -12.19 -1.39 -1.41
CA CYS A 163 -10.78 -1.73 -1.27
C CYS A 163 -10.55 -2.73 -0.14
N GLY A 164 -11.17 -2.52 1.02
CA GLY A 164 -11.05 -3.44 2.14
C GLY A 164 -11.66 -4.82 1.84
N GLY A 165 -12.80 -4.88 1.17
CA GLY A 165 -13.41 -6.13 0.70
C GLY A 165 -12.51 -6.88 -0.27
N PHE A 166 -11.92 -6.17 -1.24
CA PHE A 166 -10.93 -6.72 -2.16
C PHE A 166 -9.72 -7.30 -1.42
N LEU A 167 -9.16 -6.58 -0.44
CA LEU A 167 -8.04 -7.07 0.37
C LEU A 167 -8.37 -8.34 1.16
N VAL A 168 -9.59 -8.44 1.70
CA VAL A 168 -10.04 -9.67 2.38
C VAL A 168 -10.09 -10.84 1.41
N VAL A 169 -10.76 -10.67 0.26
CA VAL A 169 -10.88 -11.74 -0.76
C VAL A 169 -9.50 -12.16 -1.26
N PHE A 170 -8.65 -11.18 -1.60
CA PHE A 170 -7.30 -11.43 -2.08
C PHE A 170 -6.43 -12.11 -1.00
N GLY A 171 -6.52 -11.69 0.25
CA GLY A 171 -5.79 -12.30 1.36
C GLY A 171 -6.20 -13.76 1.60
N VAL A 172 -7.50 -14.07 1.57
CA VAL A 172 -8.02 -15.44 1.70
C VAL A 172 -7.55 -16.31 0.53
N TRP A 173 -7.67 -15.80 -0.71
CA TRP A 173 -7.19 -16.49 -1.90
C TRP A 173 -5.68 -16.74 -1.84
N PHE A 174 -4.91 -15.75 -1.40
CA PHE A 174 -3.46 -15.84 -1.27
C PHE A 174 -3.05 -16.90 -0.25
N ILE A 175 -3.72 -17.00 0.91
CA ILE A 175 -3.49 -18.10 1.85
C ILE A 175 -3.82 -19.44 1.19
N GLY A 176 -5.00 -19.54 0.56
CA GLY A 176 -5.47 -20.78 -0.04
C GLY A 176 -4.54 -21.34 -1.12
N SER A 177 -3.92 -20.46 -1.91
CA SER A 177 -2.95 -20.87 -2.94
C SER A 177 -1.66 -21.44 -2.36
N GLN A 178 -1.24 -21.02 -1.15
CA GLN A 178 -0.02 -21.54 -0.51
C GLN A 178 -0.21 -22.92 0.13
N ILE A 179 -1.44 -23.24 0.55
CA ILE A 179 -1.76 -24.51 1.22
C ILE A 179 -2.51 -25.49 0.32
N ASN A 180 -2.49 -25.27 -1.01
CA ASN A 180 -3.13 -26.10 -2.03
C ASN A 180 -4.63 -26.36 -1.76
N LEU A 181 -5.34 -25.35 -1.27
CA LEU A 181 -6.80 -25.41 -1.07
C LEU A 181 -7.60 -25.22 -2.37
N PHE A 182 -6.96 -24.69 -3.42
CA PHE A 182 -7.56 -24.36 -4.73
C PHE A 182 -6.59 -24.72 -5.85
#